data_AF-A0A7X6UK25-F1
#
_entry.id   AF-A0A7X6UK25-F1
#
_cell.length_a   1.000
_cell.length_b   1.000
_cell.length_c   1.000
_cell.angle_alpha   90.00
_cell.angle_beta   90.00
_cell.angle_gamma   90.00
#
_symmetry.space_group_name_H-M   'P 1'
#
loop_
_entity.id
_entity.type
_entity.pdbx_description
1 polymer ?
#
loop_
_entity_poly.entity_id
_entity_poly.type
_entity_poly.pdbx_seq_one_letter_code
_entity_poly.pdbx_strand_id
1 'polypeptide(L)'
;FLFSGDIDLVIEGPWYSSCSSDVGDLISSVEKIKMISPGTIVPSHRKVQTENILNNLTRYIKVVLDREDTIYQLLKQPMSIEMLASYRMVFPQLNNIYEIFWEKMTMRNHLQHLLRQGLIEKVNDELYQQK
;
A
#
# COMPACT_ATOMS: atom_id res chain seq x y z
N PHE A 1 25.74 -2.74 2.98
CA PHE A 1 24.60 -2.43 2.09
C PHE A 1 23.50 -3.45 2.36
N LEU A 2 22.24 -3.15 2.02
CA LEU A 2 21.12 -4.08 2.09
C LEU A 2 20.54 -4.28 0.69
N PHE A 3 20.46 -5.53 0.23
CA PHE A 3 19.68 -5.86 -0.96
C PHE A 3 18.20 -5.95 -0.57
N SER A 4 17.37 -5.07 -1.11
CA SER A 4 16.00 -4.82 -0.62
C SER A 4 14.89 -5.41 -1.49
N GLY A 5 15.24 -6.10 -2.58
CA GLY A 5 14.27 -6.55 -3.58
C GLY A 5 13.51 -5.37 -4.17
N ASP A 6 12.18 -5.43 -4.15
CA ASP A 6 11.31 -4.40 -4.75
C ASP A 6 11.05 -3.19 -3.83
N ILE A 7 11.62 -3.17 -2.62
CA ILE A 7 11.59 -1.98 -1.76
C ILE A 7 12.66 -1.00 -2.24
N ASP A 8 12.24 -0.04 -3.07
CA ASP A 8 13.10 0.84 -3.86
C ASP A 8 12.93 2.33 -3.54
N LEU A 9 12.31 2.67 -2.41
CA LEU A 9 12.18 4.03 -1.83
C LEU A 9 11.68 5.14 -2.77
N VAL A 10 10.87 4.79 -3.76
CA VAL A 10 10.37 5.74 -4.75
C VAL A 10 9.37 6.72 -4.13
N ILE A 11 9.21 7.89 -4.75
CA ILE A 11 8.31 8.90 -4.20
C ILE A 11 6.85 8.49 -4.29
N GLU A 12 6.51 7.70 -5.31
CA GLU A 12 5.16 7.20 -5.59
C GLU A 12 4.74 6.06 -4.63
N GLY A 13 5.65 5.57 -3.79
CA GLY A 13 5.40 4.46 -2.88
C GLY A 13 5.57 3.07 -3.52
N PRO A 14 5.40 2.00 -2.72
CA PRO A 14 5.56 0.63 -3.17
C PRO A 14 4.51 0.21 -4.20
N TRP A 15 4.86 -0.76 -5.04
CA TRP A 15 3.86 -1.58 -5.73
C TRP A 15 3.48 -2.77 -4.83
N TYR A 16 2.19 -2.95 -4.57
CA TYR A 16 1.65 -4.00 -3.68
C TYR A 16 0.26 -4.45 -4.12
N SER A 17 0.02 -4.46 -5.43
CA SER A 17 -1.29 -4.77 -6.05
C SER A 17 -1.41 -6.25 -6.48
N SER A 18 -0.60 -7.14 -5.90
CA SER A 18 -0.71 -8.59 -6.09
C SER A 18 -1.76 -9.20 -5.17
N CYS A 19 -2.28 -10.38 -5.52
CA CYS A 19 -3.16 -11.16 -4.65
C CYS A 19 -2.46 -11.76 -3.43
N SER A 20 -1.13 -11.87 -3.49
CA SER A 20 -0.28 -12.35 -2.40
C SER A 20 0.29 -11.21 -1.54
N SER A 21 0.01 -9.95 -1.86
CA SER A 21 0.51 -8.80 -1.10
C SER A 21 -0.28 -8.61 0.19
N ASP A 22 0.42 -8.29 1.28
CA ASP A 22 -0.16 -7.93 2.56
C ASP A 22 0.36 -6.56 3.00
N VAL A 23 -0.56 -5.63 3.28
CA VAL A 23 -0.21 -4.26 3.72
C VAL A 23 0.54 -4.28 5.05
N GLY A 24 0.17 -5.17 5.97
CA GLY A 24 0.81 -5.29 7.28
C GLY A 24 2.23 -5.83 7.20
N ASP A 25 2.46 -6.82 6.33
CA ASP A 25 3.80 -7.35 6.09
C ASP A 25 4.71 -6.31 5.43
N LEU A 26 4.17 -5.51 4.52
CA LEU A 26 4.89 -4.42 3.87
C LEU A 26 5.31 -3.33 4.88
N ILE A 27 4.37 -2.88 5.73
CA ILE A 27 4.65 -1.93 6.82
C ILE A 27 5.74 -2.50 7.74
N SER A 28 5.57 -3.74 8.19
CA SER A 28 6.51 -4.42 9.08
C SER A 28 7.90 -4.59 8.43
N SER A 29 7.95 -4.83 7.12
CA SER A 29 9.20 -4.95 6.38
C SER A 29 9.94 -3.62 6.28
N VAL A 30 9.23 -2.52 6.02
CA VAL A 30 9.84 -1.18 6.02
C VAL A 30 10.36 -0.82 7.41
N GLU A 31 9.62 -1.10 8.48
CA GLU A 31 10.08 -0.86 9.85
C GLU A 31 11.33 -1.68 10.21
N LYS A 32 11.39 -2.96 9.80
CA LYS A 32 12.60 -3.78 9.94
C LYS A 32 13.79 -3.15 9.22
N ILE A 33 13.62 -2.62 8.01
CA ILE A 33 14.69 -1.94 7.28
C ILE A 33 15.14 -0.67 8.02
N LYS A 34 14.22 0.11 8.57
CA LYS A 34 14.57 1.29 9.40
C LYS A 34 15.40 0.89 10.62
N MET A 35 15.03 -0.21 11.30
CA MET A 35 15.78 -0.73 12.45
C MET A 35 17.19 -1.22 12.08
N ILE A 36 17.35 -1.84 10.90
CA ILE A 36 18.67 -2.24 10.38
C ILE A 36 19.54 -1.00 10.10
N SER A 37 18.92 0.14 9.80
CA SER A 37 19.58 1.42 9.51
C SER A 37 20.71 1.30 8.47
N PRO A 38 20.46 0.71 7.28
CA PRO A 38 21.51 0.51 6.30
C PRO A 38 21.98 1.85 5.70
N GLY A 39 23.30 2.00 5.53
CA GLY A 39 23.87 3.15 4.80
C GLY A 39 23.73 3.08 3.27
N THR A 40 23.21 1.96 2.74
CA THR A 40 22.99 1.76 1.30
C THR A 40 21.90 0.73 1.06
N ILE A 41 20.94 1.05 0.19
CA ILE A 41 19.86 0.19 -0.30
C ILE A 41 20.15 -0.16 -1.77
N VAL A 42 20.08 -1.45 -2.10
CA VAL A 42 20.26 -1.99 -3.45
C VAL A 42 18.96 -2.68 -3.86
N PRO A 43 18.07 -2.02 -4.60
CA PRO A 43 16.81 -2.61 -5.05
C PRO A 43 16.97 -3.39 -6.37
N SER A 44 15.99 -4.23 -6.71
CA SER A 44 15.96 -5.03 -7.95
C SER A 44 15.78 -4.20 -9.21
N HIS A 45 14.99 -3.12 -9.15
CA HIS A 45 14.52 -2.42 -10.35
C HIS A 45 15.05 -0.99 -10.53
N ARG A 46 15.76 -0.46 -9.52
CA ARG A 46 16.23 0.93 -9.52
C ARG A 46 17.70 1.06 -9.18
N LYS A 47 18.21 2.28 -9.30
CA LYS A 47 19.59 2.61 -8.93
C LYS A 47 19.79 2.40 -7.43
N VAL A 48 21.04 2.10 -7.07
CA VAL A 48 21.50 2.07 -5.67
C VAL A 48 21.19 3.40 -4.99
N GLN A 49 20.74 3.34 -3.74
CA GLN A 49 20.31 4.51 -2.96
C GLN A 49 21.15 4.62 -1.70
N THR A 50 21.79 5.77 -1.52
CA THR A 50 22.77 6.01 -0.45
C THR A 50 22.42 7.22 0.42
N GLU A 51 21.44 8.03 0.01
CA GLU A 51 21.13 9.30 0.64
C GLU A 51 19.79 9.27 1.34
N ASN A 52 19.71 9.90 2.52
CA ASN A 52 18.47 10.14 3.27
C ASN A 52 17.58 8.90 3.45
N ILE A 53 18.19 7.71 3.59
CA ILE A 53 17.49 6.41 3.54
C ILE A 53 16.34 6.34 4.55
N LEU A 54 16.55 6.78 5.79
CA LEU A 54 15.50 6.76 6.82
C LEU A 54 14.30 7.66 6.48
N ASN A 55 14.56 8.87 5.99
CA ASN A 55 13.51 9.80 5.56
C ASN A 55 12.78 9.26 4.32
N ASN A 56 13.52 8.66 3.39
CA ASN A 56 12.96 8.07 2.18
C ASN A 56 12.08 6.85 2.51
N LEU A 57 12.50 5.95 3.41
CA LEU A 57 11.67 4.86 3.94
C LEU A 57 10.39 5.37 4.60
N THR A 58 10.49 6.46 5.37
CA THR A 58 9.34 7.08 6.03
C THR A 58 8.35 7.64 5.01
N ARG A 59 8.83 8.39 4.00
CA ARG A 59 7.99 8.88 2.90
C ARG A 59 7.37 7.75 2.09
N TYR A 60 8.16 6.72 1.80
CA TYR A 60 7.75 5.58 0.99
C TYR A 60 6.54 4.85 1.59
N ILE A 61 6.61 4.49 2.87
CA ILE A 61 5.50 3.78 3.53
C ILE A 61 4.32 4.70 3.83
N LYS A 62 4.55 6.01 4.00
CA LYS A 62 3.48 6.99 4.21
C LYS A 62 2.46 6.99 3.08
N VAL A 63 2.88 6.73 1.84
CA VAL A 63 1.95 6.61 0.69
C VAL A 63 0.93 5.48 0.87
N VAL A 64 1.32 4.38 1.52
CA VAL A 64 0.43 3.27 1.82
C VAL A 64 -0.53 3.66 2.96
N LEU A 65 0.00 4.27 4.02
CA LEU A 65 -0.77 4.68 5.19
C LEU A 65 -1.79 5.79 4.88
N ASP A 66 -1.42 6.79 4.08
CA ASP A 66 -2.33 7.87 3.67
C ASP A 66 -3.49 7.33 2.83
N ARG A 67 -3.21 6.30 2.01
CA ARG A 67 -4.24 5.62 1.23
C ARG A 67 -5.15 4.79 2.12
N GLU A 68 -4.60 4.08 3.10
CA GLU A 68 -5.39 3.34 4.09
C GLU A 68 -6.31 4.27 4.89
N ASP A 69 -5.81 5.42 5.35
CA ASP A 69 -6.65 6.41 6.05
C ASP A 69 -7.77 6.92 5.14
N THR A 70 -7.47 7.24 3.88
CA THR A 70 -8.49 7.65 2.91
C THR A 70 -9.58 6.57 2.72
N ILE A 71 -9.16 5.31 2.53
CA ILE A 71 -10.08 4.17 2.40
C ILE A 71 -10.92 4.03 3.67
N TYR A 72 -10.28 4.10 4.83
CA TYR A 72 -10.96 4.06 6.11
C TYR A 72 -12.02 5.16 6.16
N GLN A 73 -11.69 6.43 5.93
CA GLN A 73 -12.66 7.54 5.95
C GLN A 73 -13.86 7.33 5.00
N LEU A 74 -13.65 6.75 3.82
CA LEU A 74 -14.72 6.43 2.87
C LEU A 74 -15.67 5.35 3.38
N LEU A 75 -15.19 4.43 4.23
CA LEU A 75 -15.98 3.35 4.84
C LEU A 75 -16.90 3.82 5.96
N LYS A 76 -16.98 5.13 6.27
CA LYS A 76 -18.04 5.68 7.14
C LYS A 76 -19.45 5.41 6.60
N GLN A 77 -19.55 5.11 5.30
CA GLN A 77 -20.71 4.55 4.64
C GLN A 77 -20.33 3.18 4.04
N PRO A 78 -21.29 2.25 3.87
CA PRO A 78 -21.01 0.97 3.23
C PRO A 78 -20.47 1.13 1.80
N MET A 79 -19.29 0.59 1.51
CA MET A 79 -18.63 0.68 0.21
C MET A 79 -18.14 -0.69 -0.28
N SER A 80 -18.13 -0.91 -1.60
CA SER A 80 -17.54 -2.08 -2.25
C SER A 80 -16.16 -1.77 -2.80
N ILE A 81 -15.43 -2.81 -3.23
CA ILE A 81 -14.14 -2.66 -3.93
C ILE A 81 -14.31 -1.81 -5.19
N GLU A 82 -15.38 -2.04 -5.97
CA GLU A 82 -15.71 -1.28 -7.18
C GLU A 82 -15.90 0.21 -6.87
N MET A 83 -16.65 0.52 -5.81
CA MET A 83 -16.89 1.90 -5.40
C MET A 83 -15.59 2.58 -4.94
N LEU A 84 -14.79 1.91 -4.12
CA LEU A 84 -13.50 2.44 -3.66
C LEU A 84 -12.51 2.65 -4.83
N ALA A 85 -12.43 1.68 -5.75
CA ALA A 85 -11.54 1.78 -6.91
C ALA A 85 -11.93 2.93 -7.87
N SER A 86 -13.19 3.39 -7.85
CA SER A 86 -13.62 4.54 -8.65
C SER A 86 -12.96 5.87 -8.24
N TYR A 87 -12.39 5.95 -7.04
CA TYR A 87 -11.63 7.12 -6.56
C TYR A 87 -10.22 7.21 -7.14
N ARG A 88 -9.72 6.17 -7.81
CA ARG A 88 -8.44 6.18 -8.55
C ARG A 88 -7.24 6.66 -7.71
N MET A 89 -7.08 6.06 -6.53
CA MET A 89 -6.06 6.44 -5.55
C MET A 89 -4.66 5.94 -5.93
N VAL A 90 -4.54 4.94 -6.81
CA VAL A 90 -3.25 4.42 -7.29
C VAL A 90 -2.96 4.91 -8.71
N PHE A 91 -3.95 4.79 -9.60
CA PHE A 91 -3.84 5.17 -11.01
C PHE A 91 -4.88 6.24 -11.38
N PRO A 92 -4.56 7.54 -11.22
CA PRO A 92 -5.48 8.64 -11.52
C PRO A 92 -6.01 8.63 -12.96
N GLN A 93 -5.13 8.20 -13.89
CA GLN A 93 -5.46 7.98 -15.30
C GLN A 93 -5.44 6.47 -15.55
N LEU A 94 -6.62 5.89 -15.81
CA LEU A 94 -6.78 4.47 -16.11
C LEU A 94 -6.59 4.27 -17.62
N ASN A 95 -5.36 3.96 -18.01
CA ASN A 95 -4.95 3.84 -19.41
C ASN A 95 -5.20 2.43 -19.97
N ASN A 96 -5.28 1.41 -19.11
CA ASN A 96 -5.45 0.03 -19.55
C ASN A 96 -6.16 -0.86 -18.50
N ILE A 97 -6.50 -2.09 -18.92
CA ILE A 97 -7.22 -3.06 -18.10
C ILE A 97 -6.44 -3.53 -16.86
N TYR A 98 -5.11 -3.52 -16.90
CA TYR A 98 -4.27 -3.95 -15.78
C TYR A 98 -4.26 -2.91 -14.67
N GLU A 99 -4.24 -1.62 -15.01
CA GLU A 99 -4.34 -0.54 -14.02
C GLU A 99 -5.69 -0.58 -13.29
N ILE A 100 -6.79 -0.86 -14.00
CA ILE A 100 -8.10 -1.08 -13.38
C ILE A 100 -8.05 -2.26 -12.40
N PHE A 101 -7.44 -3.37 -12.82
CA PHE A 101 -7.29 -4.56 -11.98
C PHE A 101 -6.42 -4.27 -10.74
N TRP A 102 -5.27 -3.63 -10.91
CA TRP A 102 -4.36 -3.30 -9.80
C TRP A 102 -4.94 -2.27 -8.84
N GLU A 103 -5.76 -1.32 -9.31
CA GLU A 103 -6.52 -0.41 -8.45
C GLU A 103 -7.42 -1.23 -7.50
N LYS A 104 -8.24 -2.15 -8.06
CA LYS A 104 -9.12 -3.02 -7.28
C LYS A 104 -8.34 -3.93 -6.31
N MET A 105 -7.23 -4.48 -6.75
CA MET A 105 -6.38 -5.32 -5.90
C MET A 105 -5.79 -4.52 -4.73
N THR A 106 -5.41 -3.27 -4.97
CA THR A 106 -4.93 -2.40 -3.89
C THR A 106 -6.04 -2.14 -2.87
N MET A 107 -7.26 -1.84 -3.32
CA MET A 107 -8.42 -1.68 -2.41
C MET A 107 -8.69 -2.95 -1.61
N ARG A 108 -8.65 -4.12 -2.26
CA ARG A 108 -8.79 -5.42 -1.59
C ARG A 108 -7.75 -5.62 -0.50
N ASN A 109 -6.48 -5.33 -0.78
CA ASN A 109 -5.37 -5.57 0.16
C ASN A 109 -5.50 -4.67 1.40
N HIS A 110 -5.92 -3.41 1.24
CA HIS A 110 -6.25 -2.50 2.34
C HIS A 110 -7.46 -2.97 3.16
N LEU A 111 -8.57 -3.33 2.50
CA LEU A 111 -9.75 -3.86 3.21
C LEU A 111 -9.42 -5.11 4.03
N GLN A 112 -8.60 -6.00 3.51
CA GLN A 112 -8.14 -7.18 4.25
C GLN A 112 -7.29 -6.79 5.46
N HIS A 113 -6.43 -5.79 5.33
CA HIS A 113 -5.63 -5.28 6.44
C HIS A 113 -6.50 -4.71 7.56
N LEU A 114 -7.40 -3.79 7.21
CA LEU A 114 -8.34 -3.17 8.14
C LEU A 114 -9.28 -4.19 8.81
N LEU A 115 -9.72 -5.21 8.08
CA LEU A 115 -10.50 -6.33 8.63
C LEU A 115 -9.70 -7.12 9.68
N ARG A 116 -8.44 -7.45 9.40
CA ARG A 116 -7.56 -8.16 10.35
C ARG A 116 -7.29 -7.32 11.60
N GLN A 117 -7.18 -6.00 11.46
CA GLN A 117 -7.07 -5.08 12.59
C GLN A 117 -8.40 -4.90 13.35
N GLY A 118 -9.52 -5.38 12.80
CA GLY A 118 -10.83 -5.28 13.41
C GLY A 118 -11.46 -3.89 13.36
N LEU A 119 -10.91 -2.97 12.56
CA LEU A 119 -11.37 -1.58 12.43
C LEU A 119 -12.60 -1.43 11.52
N ILE A 120 -12.82 -2.40 10.63
CA ILE A 120 -13.96 -2.43 9.72
C ILE A 120 -14.65 -3.80 9.83
N GLU A 121 -15.84 -3.89 9.25
CA GLU A 121 -16.60 -5.12 9.13
C GLU A 121 -17.22 -5.28 7.74
N LYS A 122 -17.60 -6.51 7.41
CA LYS A 122 -18.41 -6.79 6.21
C LYS A 122 -19.88 -6.61 6.56
N VAL A 123 -20.56 -5.75 5.81
CA VAL A 123 -22.01 -5.59 5.87
C VAL A 123 -22.69 -6.77 5.16
N ASN A 124 -22.13 -7.17 4.02
CA ASN A 124 -22.51 -8.36 3.26
C ASN A 124 -21.30 -8.84 2.44
N ASP A 125 -21.52 -9.70 1.44
CA ASP A 125 -20.43 -10.26 0.62
C ASP A 125 -19.64 -9.21 -0.20
N GLU A 126 -20.26 -8.07 -0.50
CA GLU A 126 -19.71 -7.03 -1.39
C GLU A 126 -19.35 -5.73 -0.66
N LEU A 127 -20.02 -5.43 0.46
CA LEU A 127 -19.94 -4.15 1.16
C LEU A 127 -19.18 -4.24 2.49
N TYR A 128 -18.39 -3.21 2.74
CA TYR A 128 -17.57 -3.02 3.93
C TYR A 128 -17.91 -1.68 4.58
N GLN A 129 -17.82 -1.57 5.90
CA GLN A 129 -18.00 -0.32 6.64
C GLN A 129 -17.08 -0.24 7.87
N GLN A 130 -16.81 0.96 8.37
CA GLN A 130 -16.17 1.15 9.67
C GLN A 130 -17.03 0.56 10.80
N LYS A 131 -16.37 0.04 11.84
CA LYS A 131 -17.04 -0.33 13.09
C LYS A 131 -17.26 0.86 14.01
#